data_AF-K1U4A3-F1
#
_entry.id   AF-K1U4A3-F1
#
_cell.length_a   1.000
_cell.length_b   1.000
_cell.length_c   1.000
_cell.angle_alpha   90.00
_cell.angle_beta   90.00
_cell.angle_gamma   90.00
#
_symmetry.space_group_name_H-M   'P 1'
#
loop_
_entity.id
_entity.type
_entity.pdbx_description
1 polymer ?
#
loop_
_entity_poly.entity_id
_entity_poly.type
_entity_poly.pdbx_seq_one_letter_code
_entity_poly.pdbx_strand_id
1 'polypeptide(L)'
;NFITKFARYYTPAVCGGALVLAVLPPIIRMIMGESAMWGDWITRALTFLVISCPCALVISIPLSFFAGIGCASANGVLVKGSNYLEALSDTQYIVFDKTGTLTKGVFEVTGIYPANGFDESTIVGLASYAESASNHPISISLKKYFGKEIKRDSVSDIEEIAGHGVSA
;
A
#
# COMPACT_ATOMS: atom_id res chain seq x y z
N ASN A 1 7.58 -15.33 2.78
CA ASN A 1 8.38 -15.59 1.56
C ASN A 1 8.32 -17.07 1.17
N PHE A 2 7.41 -17.40 0.25
CA PHE A 2 7.11 -18.77 -0.21
C PHE A 2 8.37 -19.53 -0.67
N ILE A 3 9.27 -18.85 -1.40
CA ILE A 3 10.54 -19.42 -1.91
C ILE A 3 11.42 -19.99 -0.79
N THR A 4 11.56 -19.28 0.33
CA THR A 4 12.43 -19.72 1.43
C THR A 4 11.87 -20.96 2.11
N LYS A 5 10.53 -21.05 2.22
CA LYS A 5 9.85 -22.23 2.78
C LYS A 5 9.93 -23.41 1.81
N PHE A 6 9.73 -23.17 0.51
CA PHE A 6 9.85 -24.19 -0.53
C PHE A 6 11.27 -24.79 -0.58
N ALA A 7 12.31 -23.94 -0.70
CA ALA A 7 13.70 -24.39 -0.79
C ALA A 7 14.14 -25.20 0.43
N ARG A 8 13.63 -24.87 1.63
CA ARG A 8 13.93 -25.59 2.87
C ARG A 8 13.51 -27.07 2.82
N TYR A 9 12.44 -27.40 2.11
CA TYR A 9 11.97 -28.78 2.00
C TYR A 9 12.39 -29.43 0.68
N TYR A 10 12.33 -28.67 -0.42
CA TYR A 10 12.59 -29.17 -1.76
C TYR A 10 14.06 -29.58 -1.97
N THR A 11 15.01 -28.71 -1.62
CA THR A 11 16.44 -28.97 -1.81
C THR A 11 16.92 -30.22 -1.07
N PRO A 12 16.66 -30.40 0.25
CA PRO A 12 17.08 -31.63 0.92
C PRO A 12 16.35 -32.88 0.42
N ALA A 13 15.08 -32.77 0.02
CA ALA A 13 14.35 -33.91 -0.55
C ALA A 13 14.95 -34.37 -1.88
N VAL A 14 15.28 -33.44 -2.79
CA VAL A 14 15.91 -33.72 -4.08
C VAL A 14 17.33 -34.26 -3.89
N CYS A 15 18.16 -33.63 -3.04
CA CYS A 15 19.51 -34.12 -2.77
C CYS A 15 19.50 -35.49 -2.11
N GLY A 16 18.59 -35.73 -1.15
CA GLY A 16 18.38 -37.03 -0.53
C GLY A 16 17.93 -38.08 -1.54
N GLY A 17 16.97 -37.75 -2.41
CA GLY A 17 16.51 -38.62 -3.49
C GLY A 17 17.63 -38.99 -4.47
N ALA A 18 18.48 -38.03 -4.84
CA ALA A 18 19.63 -38.27 -5.70
C ALA A 18 20.66 -39.21 -5.04
N LEU A 19 20.93 -39.03 -3.74
CA LEU A 19 21.81 -39.92 -2.97
C LEU A 19 21.25 -41.35 -2.93
N VAL A 20 19.95 -41.48 -2.65
CA VAL A 20 19.26 -42.78 -2.65
C VAL A 20 19.35 -43.42 -4.04
N LEU A 21 19.13 -42.67 -5.12
CA LEU A 21 19.23 -43.18 -6.49
C LEU A 21 20.66 -43.61 -6.86
N ALA A 22 21.67 -42.91 -6.35
CA ALA A 22 23.08 -43.22 -6.60
C ALA A 22 23.56 -44.47 -5.85
N VAL A 23 22.97 -44.79 -4.70
CA VAL A 23 23.51 -45.81 -3.76
C VAL A 23 22.63 -47.04 -3.66
N LEU A 24 21.30 -46.88 -3.59
CA LEU A 24 20.37 -47.96 -3.28
C LEU A 24 20.26 -49.00 -4.41
N PRO A 25 20.10 -48.63 -5.70
CA PRO A 25 20.06 -49.60 -6.79
C PRO A 25 21.37 -50.38 -6.98
N PRO A 26 22.58 -49.76 -6.98
CA PRO A 26 23.84 -50.51 -7.04
C PRO A 26 24.02 -51.53 -5.92
N ILE A 27 23.64 -51.17 -4.68
CA ILE A 27 23.74 -52.08 -3.52
C ILE A 27 22.78 -53.27 -3.67
N ILE A 28 21.53 -53.02 -4.05
CA ILE A 28 20.54 -54.10 -4.25
C ILE A 28 21.02 -55.07 -5.33
N ARG A 29 21.54 -54.56 -6.46
CA ARG A 29 22.06 -55.39 -7.55
C ARG A 29 23.27 -56.21 -7.12
N MET A 30 24.13 -55.63 -6.29
CA MET A 30 25.28 -56.35 -5.73
C MET A 30 24.84 -57.49 -4.80
N ILE A 31 23.80 -57.30 -3.98
CA ILE A 31 23.22 -58.35 -3.12
C ILE A 31 22.56 -59.44 -3.96
N MET A 32 21.98 -59.09 -5.11
CA MET A 32 21.37 -60.03 -6.06
C MET A 32 22.39 -60.76 -6.97
N GLY A 33 23.70 -60.48 -6.83
CA GLY A 33 24.76 -61.11 -7.61
C GLY A 33 24.97 -60.53 -9.02
N GLU A 34 24.37 -59.38 -9.33
CA GLU A 34 24.57 -58.67 -10.59
C GLU A 34 25.68 -57.60 -10.52
N SER A 35 26.12 -57.10 -11.68
CA SER A 35 27.03 -55.96 -11.74
C SER A 35 26.36 -54.69 -11.20
N ALA A 36 27.03 -54.00 -10.27
CA ALA A 36 26.49 -52.82 -9.60
C ALA A 36 26.20 -51.64 -10.56
N MET A 37 26.93 -51.54 -11.68
CA MET A 37 26.80 -50.47 -12.69
C MET A 37 26.81 -49.05 -12.08
N TRP A 38 27.77 -48.78 -11.19
CA TRP A 38 27.90 -47.50 -10.47
C TRP A 38 27.92 -46.28 -11.40
N GLY A 39 28.62 -46.36 -12.53
CA GLY A 39 28.69 -45.24 -13.49
C GLY A 39 27.30 -44.82 -14.01
N ASP A 40 26.44 -45.78 -14.34
CA ASP A 40 25.11 -45.50 -14.87
C ASP A 40 24.19 -44.90 -13.81
N TRP A 41 24.21 -45.44 -12.59
CA TRP A 41 23.38 -44.95 -11.50
C TRP A 41 23.83 -43.58 -10.98
N ILE A 42 25.14 -43.32 -10.95
CA ILE A 42 25.68 -41.97 -10.66
C ILE A 42 25.27 -41.00 -11.76
N THR A 43 25.38 -41.39 -13.03
CA THR A 43 24.95 -40.55 -14.17
C THR A 43 23.46 -40.22 -14.07
N ARG A 44 22.62 -41.21 -13.74
CA ARG A 44 21.18 -41.00 -13.52
C ARG A 44 20.89 -40.07 -12.35
N ALA A 45 21.62 -40.18 -11.24
CA ALA A 45 21.46 -39.31 -10.08
C ALA A 45 21.84 -37.85 -10.38
N LEU A 46 22.93 -37.64 -11.13
CA LEU A 46 23.33 -36.30 -11.58
C LEU A 46 22.31 -35.72 -12.56
N THR A 47 21.82 -36.51 -13.52
CA THR A 47 20.75 -36.09 -14.45
C THR A 47 19.47 -35.70 -13.69
N PHE A 48 19.10 -36.47 -12.66
CA PHE A 48 17.97 -36.15 -11.80
C PHE A 48 18.15 -34.81 -11.06
N LEU A 49 19.33 -34.55 -10.50
CA LEU A 49 19.64 -33.27 -9.85
C LEU A 49 19.50 -32.08 -10.81
N VAL A 50 20.04 -32.22 -12.03
CA VAL A 50 19.99 -31.16 -13.05
C VAL A 50 18.55 -30.85 -13.45
N ILE A 51 17.74 -31.89 -13.72
CA ILE A 51 16.34 -31.72 -14.12
C ILE A 51 15.48 -31.15 -12.97
N SER A 52 15.87 -31.38 -11.72
CA SER A 52 15.15 -30.89 -10.54
C SER A 52 15.34 -29.39 -10.28
N CYS A 53 16.15 -28.66 -11.04
CA CYS A 53 16.33 -27.24 -10.80
C CYS A 53 15.02 -26.46 -11.09
N PRO A 54 14.39 -25.80 -10.09
CA PRO A 54 13.06 -25.22 -10.22
C PRO A 54 13.09 -23.80 -10.82
N CYS A 55 13.82 -23.59 -11.92
CA CYS A 55 14.08 -22.27 -12.50
C CYS A 55 12.79 -21.48 -12.80
N ALA A 56 11.79 -22.15 -13.38
CA ALA A 56 10.52 -21.51 -13.74
C ALA A 56 9.74 -21.01 -12.51
N LEU A 57 9.75 -21.77 -11.42
CA LEU A 57 9.06 -21.43 -10.17
C LEU A 57 9.68 -20.20 -9.50
N VAL A 58 11.02 -20.09 -9.53
CA VAL A 58 11.72 -18.97 -8.90
C VAL A 58 11.44 -17.66 -9.65
N ILE A 59 11.32 -17.72 -10.98
CA ILE A 59 11.08 -16.54 -11.83
C ILE A 59 9.61 -16.12 -11.82
N SER A 60 8.67 -17.06 -11.65
CA SER A 60 7.23 -16.74 -11.75
C SER A 60 6.77 -15.72 -10.70
N ILE A 61 7.27 -15.80 -9.47
CA ILE A 61 6.85 -14.94 -8.36
C ILE A 61 7.21 -13.46 -8.59
N PRO A 62 8.48 -13.08 -8.78
CA PRO A 62 8.83 -11.68 -9.03
C PRO A 62 8.18 -11.15 -10.32
N LEU A 63 8.05 -11.99 -11.36
CA LEU A 63 7.39 -11.61 -12.60
C LEU A 63 5.92 -11.24 -12.38
N SER A 64 5.17 -12.04 -11.61
CA SER A 64 3.78 -11.73 -11.25
C SER A 64 3.66 -10.44 -10.44
N PHE A 65 4.56 -10.19 -9.48
CA PHE A 65 4.57 -8.94 -8.73
C PHE A 65 4.88 -7.73 -9.61
N PHE A 66 5.88 -7.82 -10.49
CA PHE A 66 6.21 -6.71 -11.41
C PHE A 66 5.06 -6.41 -12.37
N ALA A 67 4.42 -7.45 -12.92
CA ALA A 67 3.24 -7.29 -13.75
C ALA A 67 2.09 -6.61 -12.98
N GLY A 68 1.85 -7.03 -11.73
CA GLY A 68 0.82 -6.44 -10.86
C GLY A 68 1.09 -4.98 -10.53
N ILE A 69 2.32 -4.64 -10.14
CA ILE A 69 2.74 -3.25 -9.85
C ILE A 69 2.64 -2.39 -11.12
N GLY A 70 3.09 -2.91 -12.26
CA GLY A 70 3.00 -2.20 -13.54
C GLY A 70 1.56 -1.90 -13.93
N CYS A 71 0.66 -2.88 -13.78
CA CYS A 71 -0.77 -2.70 -14.04
C CYS A 71 -1.42 -1.70 -13.07
N ALA A 72 -1.08 -1.77 -11.77
CA ALA A 72 -1.56 -0.80 -10.77
C ALA A 72 -1.10 0.63 -11.12
N SER A 73 0.17 0.79 -11.48
CA SER A 73 0.72 2.09 -11.88
C SER A 73 0.07 2.64 -13.15
N ALA A 74 -0.26 1.78 -14.13
CA ALA A 74 -0.99 2.19 -15.33
C ALA A 74 -2.40 2.71 -15.02
N ASN A 75 -2.98 2.30 -13.88
CA ASN A 75 -4.27 2.75 -13.38
C ASN A 75 -4.16 3.86 -12.31
N GLY A 76 -2.99 4.50 -12.17
CA GLY A 76 -2.79 5.60 -11.22
C GLY A 76 -2.62 5.16 -9.76
N VAL A 77 -2.44 3.87 -9.50
CA VAL A 77 -2.20 3.32 -8.15
C VAL A 77 -0.70 3.08 -7.96
N LEU A 78 -0.06 3.90 -7.12
CA LEU A 78 1.37 3.76 -6.81
C LEU A 78 1.59 2.76 -5.68
N VAL A 79 2.18 1.61 -5.99
CA VAL A 79 2.59 0.60 -5.00
C VAL A 79 4.10 0.69 -4.76
N LYS A 80 4.52 0.96 -3.51
CA LYS A 80 5.94 1.15 -3.14
C LYS A 80 6.78 -0.14 -3.11
N GLY A 81 6.18 -1.33 -3.31
CA GLY A 81 6.89 -2.60 -3.31
C GLY A 81 5.95 -3.82 -3.29
N SER A 82 6.51 -5.01 -3.57
CA SER A 82 5.74 -6.26 -3.67
C SER A 82 5.07 -6.67 -2.36
N ASN A 83 5.73 -6.43 -1.22
CA ASN A 83 5.20 -6.78 0.11
C ASN A 83 3.86 -6.09 0.41
N TYR A 84 3.64 -4.90 -0.15
CA TYR A 84 2.37 -4.16 0.02
C TYR A 84 1.23 -4.77 -0.80
N LEU A 85 1.51 -5.35 -1.96
CA LEU A 85 0.49 -6.10 -2.73
C LEU A 85 0.07 -7.38 -2.02
N GLU A 86 1.03 -8.09 -1.41
CA GLU A 86 0.75 -9.29 -0.62
C GLU A 86 -0.12 -8.92 0.59
N ALA A 87 0.25 -7.88 1.35
CA ALA A 87 -0.56 -7.38 2.47
C ALA A 87 -1.95 -6.89 2.05
N LEU A 88 -2.05 -6.22 0.90
CA LEU A 88 -3.34 -5.76 0.34
C LEU A 88 -4.24 -6.95 -0.02
N SER A 89 -3.68 -8.04 -0.54
CA SER A 89 -4.44 -9.27 -0.87
C SER A 89 -5.07 -9.92 0.36
N ASP A 90 -4.43 -9.80 1.53
CA ASP A 90 -4.92 -10.36 2.80
C ASP A 90 -5.78 -9.37 3.61
N THR A 91 -5.95 -8.13 3.12
CA THR A 91 -6.67 -7.09 3.85
C THR A 91 -8.19 -7.33 3.84
N GLN A 92 -8.80 -7.37 5.02
CA GLN A 92 -10.25 -7.58 5.19
C GLN A 92 -11.04 -6.29 5.49
N TYR A 93 -10.40 -5.34 6.16
CA TYR A 93 -11.03 -4.12 6.62
C TYR A 93 -10.25 -2.91 6.11
N ILE A 94 -10.97 -1.92 5.60
CA ILE A 94 -10.39 -0.65 5.17
C ILE A 94 -11.01 0.45 6.05
N VAL A 95 -10.18 1.13 6.82
CA VAL A 95 -10.58 2.29 7.61
C VAL A 95 -10.09 3.53 6.89
N PHE A 96 -11.02 4.39 6.50
CA PHE A 96 -10.71 5.63 5.82
C PHE A 96 -10.62 6.78 6.81
N ASP A 97 -9.58 7.60 6.67
CA ASP A 97 -9.63 8.94 7.25
C ASP A 97 -10.68 9.77 6.50
N LYS A 98 -11.39 10.67 7.18
CA LYS A 98 -12.42 11.48 6.53
C LYS A 98 -11.79 12.63 5.75
N THR A 99 -10.97 13.42 6.43
CA THR A 99 -10.47 14.70 5.92
C THR A 99 -9.30 14.45 4.97
N GLY A 100 -9.44 14.83 3.70
CA GLY A 100 -8.39 14.66 2.70
C GLY A 100 -8.38 13.28 2.01
N THR A 101 -9.19 12.31 2.47
CA THR A 101 -9.39 11.03 1.77
C THR A 101 -10.82 10.90 1.25
N LEU A 102 -11.84 10.90 2.12
CA LEU A 102 -13.25 10.89 1.70
C LEU A 102 -13.74 12.27 1.29
N THR A 103 -13.19 13.32 1.91
CA THR A 103 -13.48 14.72 1.59
C THR A 103 -12.24 15.40 1.04
N LYS A 104 -12.42 16.51 0.31
CA LYS A 104 -11.31 17.29 -0.26
C LYS A 104 -10.50 18.06 0.78
N GLY A 105 -10.88 18.02 2.07
CA GLY A 105 -10.22 18.77 3.14
C GLY A 105 -10.33 20.30 3.01
N VAL A 106 -11.15 20.79 2.08
CA VAL A 106 -11.45 22.22 1.91
C VAL A 106 -12.84 22.50 2.45
N PHE A 107 -12.94 23.55 3.26
CA PHE A 107 -14.21 24.05 3.76
C PHE A 107 -14.82 24.99 2.71
N GLU A 108 -16.11 24.84 2.46
CA GLU A 108 -16.91 25.76 1.66
C GLU A 108 -18.22 26.06 2.41
N VAL A 109 -18.64 27.33 2.35
CA VAL A 109 -19.90 27.78 2.91
C VAL A 109 -21.04 27.21 2.05
N THR A 110 -21.85 26.33 2.64
CA THR A 110 -22.96 25.67 1.94
C THR A 110 -24.29 26.40 2.05
N GLY A 111 -24.45 27.25 3.05
CA GLY A 111 -25.68 28.00 3.30
C GLY A 111 -25.50 29.03 4.41
N ILE A 112 -26.29 30.08 4.35
CA ILE A 112 -26.32 31.17 5.34
C ILE A 112 -27.74 31.26 5.85
N TYR A 113 -27.90 31.29 7.16
CA TYR A 113 -29.20 31.32 7.81
C TYR A 113 -29.27 32.53 8.74
N PRO A 114 -29.62 33.72 8.22
CA PRO A 114 -29.65 34.93 9.02
C PRO A 114 -30.82 34.96 10.01
N ALA A 115 -30.59 35.62 11.15
CA ALA A 115 -31.67 35.94 12.09
C ALA A 115 -32.56 37.08 11.54
N ASN A 116 -33.80 37.18 12.05
CA ASN A 116 -34.73 38.23 11.65
C ASN A 116 -34.10 39.63 11.83
N GLY A 117 -34.14 40.44 10.77
CA GLY A 117 -33.54 41.78 10.76
C GLY A 117 -32.11 41.84 10.20
N PHE A 118 -31.51 40.70 9.84
CA PHE A 118 -30.22 40.66 9.14
C PHE A 118 -30.38 40.06 7.75
N ASP A 119 -29.62 40.61 6.80
CA ASP A 119 -29.45 40.02 5.48
C ASP A 119 -28.21 39.10 5.44
N GLU A 120 -28.22 38.15 4.51
CA GLU A 120 -27.13 37.21 4.31
C GLU A 120 -25.78 37.92 4.06
N SER A 121 -25.80 39.02 3.30
CA SER A 121 -24.58 39.73 2.91
C SER A 121 -23.91 40.43 4.09
N THR A 122 -24.72 40.99 5.00
CA THR A 122 -24.24 41.60 6.25
C THR A 122 -23.63 40.55 7.17
N ILE A 123 -24.27 39.39 7.36
CA ILE A 123 -23.72 38.34 8.23
C ILE A 123 -22.39 37.80 7.70
N VAL A 124 -22.34 37.48 6.39
CA VAL A 124 -21.09 37.00 5.78
C VAL A 124 -20.00 38.05 5.86
N GLY A 125 -20.35 39.32 5.64
CA GLY A 125 -19.41 40.44 5.80
C GLY A 125 -18.83 40.47 7.20
N LEU A 126 -19.68 40.58 8.23
CA LEU A 126 -19.26 40.64 9.64
C LEU A 126 -18.41 39.43 10.04
N ALA A 127 -18.84 38.22 9.70
CA ALA A 127 -18.08 37.00 9.97
C ALA A 127 -16.72 37.00 9.28
N SER A 128 -16.64 37.45 8.03
CA SER A 128 -15.38 37.52 7.28
C SER A 128 -14.42 38.59 7.80
N TYR A 129 -14.95 39.71 8.32
CA TYR A 129 -14.17 40.75 8.98
C TYR A 129 -13.59 40.26 10.32
N ALA A 130 -14.39 39.60 11.16
CA ALA A 130 -13.91 39.02 12.41
C ALA A 130 -12.84 37.94 12.16
N GLU A 131 -13.07 37.08 11.17
CA GLU A 131 -12.17 35.97 10.80
C GLU A 131 -11.01 36.39 9.88
N SER A 132 -10.81 37.70 9.69
CA SER A 132 -9.86 38.24 8.71
C SER A 132 -8.39 37.92 9.06
N ALA A 133 -8.06 37.84 10.35
CA ALA A 133 -6.71 37.55 10.84
C ALA A 133 -6.43 36.05 11.10
N SER A 134 -7.45 35.20 11.22
CA SER A 134 -7.24 33.76 11.46
C SER A 134 -6.83 33.01 10.19
N ASN A 135 -5.94 32.03 10.37
CA ASN A 135 -5.50 31.08 9.34
C ASN A 135 -6.26 29.76 9.40
N HIS A 136 -7.30 29.65 10.23
CA HIS A 136 -8.09 28.43 10.33
C HIS A 136 -8.83 28.15 8.99
N PRO A 137 -8.98 26.88 8.56
CA PRO A 137 -9.64 26.54 7.30
C PRO A 137 -11.06 27.10 7.15
N ILE A 138 -11.79 27.27 8.25
CA ILE A 138 -13.13 27.90 8.27
C ILE A 138 -13.04 29.39 7.91
N SER A 139 -12.12 30.12 8.54
CA SER A 139 -11.87 31.55 8.28
C SER A 139 -11.51 31.81 6.82
N ILE A 140 -10.68 30.93 6.24
CA ILE A 140 -10.33 30.98 4.81
C ILE A 140 -11.56 30.76 3.93
N SER A 141 -12.44 29.82 4.29
CA SER A 141 -13.68 29.56 3.53
C SER A 141 -14.65 30.74 3.53
N LEU A 142 -14.76 31.46 4.66
CA LEU A 142 -15.58 32.67 4.78
C LEU A 142 -15.02 33.81 3.91
N LYS A 143 -13.71 34.06 4.00
CA LYS A 143 -13.01 35.05 3.15
C LYS A 143 -13.20 34.76 1.67
N LYS A 144 -13.07 33.48 1.27
CA LYS A 144 -13.29 33.03 -0.11
C LYS A 144 -14.75 33.25 -0.55
N TYR A 145 -15.71 32.94 0.32
CA TYR A 145 -17.13 33.10 0.02
C TYR A 145 -17.56 34.56 -0.09
N PHE A 146 -17.01 35.45 0.76
CA PHE A 146 -17.31 36.89 0.72
C PHE A 146 -16.88 37.55 -0.59
N GLY A 147 -15.77 37.09 -1.19
CA GLY A 147 -15.37 37.45 -2.55
C GLY A 147 -14.99 38.93 -2.77
N LYS A 148 -14.95 39.75 -1.71
CA LYS A 148 -14.56 41.17 -1.72
C LYS A 148 -13.30 41.37 -0.91
N GLU A 149 -12.56 42.44 -1.21
CA GLU A 149 -11.42 42.84 -0.37
C GLU A 149 -11.89 43.21 1.03
N ILE A 150 -11.26 42.58 2.02
CA ILE A 150 -11.51 42.82 3.43
C ILE A 150 -10.53 43.89 3.89
N LYS A 151 -11.06 45.08 4.19
CA LYS A 151 -10.27 46.18 4.75
C LYS A 151 -9.92 45.87 6.21
N ARG A 152 -8.76 45.25 6.42
CA ARG A 152 -8.29 44.86 7.76
C ARG A 152 -8.25 46.02 8.76
N ASP A 153 -7.99 47.24 8.28
CA ASP A 153 -7.98 48.46 9.10
C ASP A 153 -9.36 48.81 9.70
N SER A 154 -10.43 48.12 9.29
CA SER A 154 -11.79 48.33 9.77
C SER A 154 -12.14 47.46 10.98
N VAL A 155 -11.21 46.62 11.44
CA VAL A 155 -11.41 45.64 12.52
C VAL A 155 -10.29 45.81 13.55
N SER A 156 -10.67 45.98 14.81
CA SER A 156 -9.74 46.11 15.94
C SER A 156 -9.86 44.91 16.89
N ASP A 157 -8.87 44.74 17.78
CA ASP A 157 -8.95 43.79 18.90
C ASP A 157 -9.26 42.32 18.52
N ILE A 158 -8.71 41.86 17.39
CA ILE A 158 -8.89 40.46 16.96
C ILE A 158 -8.16 39.52 17.91
N GLU A 159 -8.91 38.62 18.56
CA GLU A 159 -8.40 37.61 19.48
C GLU A 159 -8.87 36.20 19.08
N GLU A 160 -7.93 35.25 18.99
CA GLU A 160 -8.24 33.85 18.71
C GLU A 160 -8.34 33.08 20.03
N ILE A 161 -9.55 32.62 20.34
CA ILE A 161 -9.86 31.91 21.58
C ILE A 161 -9.88 30.40 21.27
N ALA A 162 -8.87 29.69 21.77
CA ALA A 162 -8.70 28.26 21.52
C ALA A 162 -9.96 27.46 21.89
N GLY A 163 -10.53 26.74 20.92
CA GLY A 163 -11.75 25.94 21.09
C GLY A 163 -13.07 26.74 21.08
N HIS A 164 -13.02 28.07 21.01
CA HIS A 164 -14.21 28.94 21.03
C HIS A 164 -14.36 29.85 19.80
N GLY A 165 -13.30 30.00 18.98
CA GLY A 165 -13.35 30.76 17.72
C GLY A 165 -12.59 32.08 17.80
N VAL A 166 -13.07 33.09 17.07
CA VAL A 166 -12.42 34.41 16.98
C VAL A 166 -13.37 35.50 17.48
N SER A 167 -12.83 36.49 18.18
CA SER A 167 -13.51 37.72 18.58
C SER A 167 -12.86 38.92 17.91
N ALA A 168 -13.64 39.94 17.54
CA ALA A 168 -13.18 41.17 16.90
C ALA A 168 -14.26 42.27 16.99
#